data_AF-A0A0Q4U8W3-F1
#
_entry.id   AF-A0A0Q4U8W3-F1
#
_cell.length_a   1.000
_cell.length_b   1.000
_cell.length_c   1.000
_cell.angle_alpha   90.00
_cell.angle_beta   90.00
_cell.angle_gamma   90.00
#
_symmetry.space_group_name_H-M   'P 1'
#
loop_
_entity.id
_entity.type
_entity.pdbx_description
1 polymer ?
#
loop_
_entity_poly.entity_id
_entity_poly.type
_entity_poly.pdbx_seq_one_letter_code
_entity_poly.pdbx_strand_id
1 'polypeptide(L)'
;MAQTWDRKTFSGFIARAILTIIFTAAAGMKFAALPFEVAGFERFGYSLWFMYVIGALQLLGAVLLWVRGFTAAGATLLAILMAGAVGSHWYAGDPAATMLPPLVLLIALAGLAYARHAEFAAMPLMNASRPERRWS
;
A
#
# COMPACT_ATOMS: atom_id res chain seq x y z
N MET A 1 37.70 1.09 6.87
CA MET A 1 36.54 0.31 7.36
C MET A 1 35.49 0.28 6.26
N ALA A 2 35.38 -0.82 5.51
CA ALA A 2 34.37 -0.94 4.46
C ALA A 2 33.02 -1.19 5.12
N GLN A 3 32.12 -0.21 5.04
CA GLN A 3 30.76 -0.29 5.57
C GLN A 3 29.97 -1.26 4.67
N THR A 4 30.00 -2.55 5.00
CA THR A 4 29.27 -3.57 4.23
C THR A 4 27.79 -3.44 4.56
N TRP A 5 27.08 -2.61 3.80
CA TRP A 5 25.63 -2.47 3.91
C TRP A 5 24.99 -3.85 3.81
N ASP A 6 24.21 -4.24 4.82
CA ASP A 6 23.36 -5.42 4.73
C ASP A 6 22.37 -5.22 3.57
N ARG A 7 22.59 -5.98 2.50
CA ARG A 7 21.80 -5.93 1.25
C ARG A 7 20.30 -6.00 1.50
N LYS A 8 19.87 -6.70 2.56
CA LYS A 8 18.45 -6.86 2.92
C LYS A 8 17.84 -5.57 3.48
N THR A 9 18.61 -4.83 4.25
CA THR A 9 18.18 -3.55 4.82
C THR A 9 18.10 -2.47 3.73
N PHE A 10 19.06 -2.47 2.80
CA PHE A 10 19.08 -1.55 1.66
C PHE A 10 17.93 -1.80 0.67
N SER A 11 17.68 -3.07 0.32
CA SER A 11 16.59 -3.41 -0.60
C SER A 11 15.21 -3.03 -0.07
N GLY A 12 14.97 -3.25 1.23
CA GLY A 12 13.72 -2.85 1.88
C GLY A 12 13.53 -1.33 1.91
N PHE A 13 14.61 -0.56 2.07
CA PHE A 13 14.57 0.90 1.98
C PHE A 13 14.21 1.37 0.56
N ILE A 14 14.89 0.84 -0.46
CA ILE A 14 14.63 1.19 -1.86
C ILE A 14 13.19 0.89 -2.24
N ALA A 15 12.69 -0.31 -1.90
CA ALA A 15 11.32 -0.70 -2.21
C ALA A 15 10.30 0.29 -1.61
N ARG A 16 10.47 0.65 -0.33
CA ARG A 16 9.61 1.64 0.35
C ARG A 16 9.68 3.01 -0.32
N ALA A 17 10.88 3.46 -0.70
CA ALA A 17 11.06 4.73 -1.40
C ALA A 17 10.36 4.76 -2.76
N ILE A 18 10.55 3.74 -3.59
CA ILE A 18 9.89 3.64 -4.90
C ILE A 18 8.37 3.61 -4.73
N LEU A 19 7.84 2.75 -3.86
CA LEU A 19 6.40 2.66 -3.60
C LEU A 19 5.84 3.99 -3.10
N THR A 20 6.54 4.67 -2.19
CA THR A 20 6.12 5.98 -1.66
C THR A 20 6.00 7.01 -2.77
N ILE A 21 6.99 7.09 -3.67
CA ILE A 21 6.97 8.04 -4.78
C ILE A 21 5.77 7.76 -5.69
N ILE A 22 5.55 6.49 -6.06
CA ILE A 22 4.44 6.08 -6.93
C ILE A 22 3.09 6.45 -6.29
N PHE A 23 2.85 6.09 -5.03
CA PHE A 23 1.56 6.33 -4.37
C PHE A 23 1.33 7.79 -4.01
N THR A 24 2.38 8.54 -3.70
CA THR A 24 2.28 9.98 -3.47
C THR A 24 1.95 10.72 -4.77
N ALA A 25 2.58 10.34 -5.88
CA ALA A 25 2.24 10.87 -7.19
C ALA A 25 0.79 10.52 -7.58
N ALA A 26 0.38 9.26 -7.40
CA ALA A 26 -0.99 8.81 -7.66
C ALA A 26 -2.06 9.53 -6.80
N ALA A 27 -1.75 9.81 -5.54
CA ALA A 27 -2.59 10.62 -4.68
C ALA A 27 -2.66 12.07 -5.17
N GLY A 28 -1.51 12.67 -5.53
CA GLY A 28 -1.44 14.01 -6.09
C GLY A 28 -2.27 14.18 -7.36
N MET A 29 -2.24 13.20 -8.27
CA MET A 29 -3.04 13.22 -9.50
C MET A 29 -4.55 13.22 -9.22
N LYS A 30 -5.00 12.46 -8.20
CA LYS A 30 -6.40 12.44 -7.75
C LYS A 30 -6.81 13.75 -7.09
N PHE A 31 -5.97 14.33 -6.24
CA PHE A 31 -6.25 15.63 -5.61
C PHE A 31 -6.23 16.79 -6.60
N ALA A 32 -5.37 16.72 -7.63
CA ALA A 32 -5.37 17.65 -8.74
C ALA A 32 -6.54 17.44 -9.72
N ALA A 33 -7.37 16.41 -9.50
CA ALA A 33 -8.49 16.04 -10.36
C ALA A 33 -8.10 15.99 -11.84
N LEU A 34 -6.96 15.36 -12.15
CA LEU A 34 -6.49 15.28 -13.54
C LEU A 34 -7.56 14.63 -14.42
N PRO A 35 -7.80 15.12 -15.66
CA PRO A 35 -8.94 14.68 -16.47
C PRO A 35 -9.05 13.17 -16.66
N PHE A 36 -7.92 12.46 -16.75
CA PHE A 36 -7.92 11.00 -16.90
C PHE A 36 -8.26 10.24 -15.61
N GLU A 37 -7.95 10.78 -14.42
CA GLU A 37 -8.37 10.20 -13.14
C GLU A 37 -9.88 10.37 -12.96
N VAL A 38 -10.39 11.58 -13.22
CA VAL A 38 -11.83 11.88 -13.18
C VAL A 38 -12.61 10.95 -14.13
N ALA A 39 -12.20 10.90 -15.41
CA ALA A 39 -12.83 10.04 -16.41
C ALA A 39 -12.72 8.55 -16.05
N GLY A 40 -11.61 8.13 -15.44
CA GLY A 40 -11.42 6.75 -14.97
C GLY A 40 -12.42 6.36 -13.89
N PHE A 41 -12.56 7.18 -12.85
CA PHE A 41 -13.50 6.93 -11.76
C PHE A 41 -14.96 6.99 -12.21
N GLU A 42 -15.33 7.96 -13.05
CA GLU A 42 -16.68 8.04 -13.61
C GLU A 42 -17.01 6.83 -14.49
N ARG A 43 -16.06 6.38 -15.32
CA ARG A 43 -16.21 5.18 -16.14
C ARG A 43 -16.43 3.92 -15.30
N PHE A 44 -15.77 3.82 -14.14
CA PHE A 44 -16.00 2.72 -13.21
C PHE A 44 -17.33 2.84 -12.44
N GLY A 45 -18.10 3.91 -12.64
CA GLY A 45 -19.35 4.17 -11.92
C GLY A 45 -19.14 4.68 -10.50
N TYR A 46 -17.93 5.14 -10.16
CA TYR A 46 -17.63 5.74 -8.87
C TYR A 46 -17.89 7.24 -8.87
N SER A 47 -18.28 7.73 -7.69
CA SER A 47 -18.41 9.17 -7.45
C SER A 47 -17.05 9.84 -7.25
N LEU A 48 -16.94 11.13 -7.56
CA LEU A 48 -15.68 11.86 -7.44
C LEU A 48 -15.21 12.05 -5.99
N TRP A 49 -16.13 12.09 -5.01
CA TRP A 49 -15.72 12.14 -3.61
C TRP A 49 -14.96 10.87 -3.21
N PHE A 50 -15.32 9.72 -3.77
CA PHE A 50 -14.62 8.46 -3.55
C PHE A 50 -13.20 8.49 -4.13
N MET A 51 -13.01 9.12 -5.29
CA MET A 51 -11.67 9.36 -5.85
C MET A 51 -10.75 10.09 -4.86
N TYR A 52 -11.24 11.16 -4.22
CA TYR A 52 -10.46 11.88 -3.21
C TYR A 52 -10.20 11.04 -1.96
N VAL A 53 -11.14 10.20 -1.52
CA VAL A 53 -10.93 9.24 -0.43
C VAL A 53 -9.82 8.24 -0.79
N ILE A 54 -9.83 7.69 -2.01
CA ILE A 54 -8.74 6.82 -2.48
C ILE A 54 -7.41 7.58 -2.54
N GLY A 55 -7.41 8.84 -2.95
CA GLY A 55 -6.23 9.71 -2.88
C GLY A 55 -5.68 9.85 -1.45
N ALA A 56 -6.55 10.14 -0.48
CA ALA A 56 -6.18 10.28 0.92
C ALA A 56 -5.65 8.99 1.54
N LEU A 57 -6.29 7.85 1.24
CA LEU A 57 -5.84 6.54 1.72
C LEU A 57 -4.49 6.12 1.10
N GLN A 58 -4.24 6.46 -0.17
CA GLN A 58 -2.92 6.24 -0.78
C GLN A 58 -1.84 7.06 -0.10
N LEU A 59 -2.10 8.35 0.17
CA LEU A 59 -1.14 9.21 0.85
C LEU A 59 -0.90 8.73 2.29
N LEU A 60 -1.95 8.35 3.02
CA LEU A 60 -1.85 7.77 4.36
C LEU A 60 -1.00 6.49 4.34
N GLY A 61 -1.27 5.57 3.42
CA GLY A 61 -0.49 4.35 3.25
C GLY A 61 0.99 4.65 2.97
N ALA A 62 1.28 5.60 2.09
CA ALA A 62 2.64 6.03 1.77
C ALA A 62 3.36 6.62 2.99
N VAL A 63 2.69 7.40 3.82
CA VAL A 63 3.24 7.91 5.09
C VAL A 63 3.51 6.77 6.06
N LEU A 64 2.56 5.83 6.22
CA LEU A 64 2.70 4.68 7.12
C LEU A 64 3.87 3.77 6.75
N LEU A 65 4.26 3.71 5.46
CA LEU A 65 5.47 2.99 5.04
C LEU A 65 6.73 3.50 5.75
N TRP A 66 6.76 4.73 6.26
CA TRP A 66 7.92 5.32 6.94
C TRP A 66 7.82 5.35 8.46
N VAL A 67 6.62 5.10 9.01
CA VAL A 67 6.40 5.07 10.46
C VAL A 67 6.90 3.74 11.03
N ARG A 68 7.80 3.82 12.01
CA ARG A 68 8.41 2.65 12.65
C ARG A 68 7.32 1.78 13.29
N GLY A 69 7.23 0.51 12.87
CA GLY A 69 6.23 -0.45 13.36
C GLY A 69 4.89 -0.42 12.60
N PHE A 70 4.73 0.43 11.58
CA PHE A 70 3.50 0.52 10.77
C PHE A 70 3.75 0.26 9.29
N THR A 71 4.95 -0.18 8.90
CA THR A 71 5.30 -0.48 7.51
C THR A 71 4.36 -1.55 6.95
N ALA A 72 4.11 -2.60 7.73
CA ALA A 72 3.22 -3.68 7.33
C ALA A 72 1.78 -3.18 7.14
N ALA A 73 1.28 -2.36 8.06
CA ALA A 73 -0.06 -1.78 7.98
C ALA A 73 -0.23 -0.85 6.76
N GLY A 74 0.75 0.03 6.51
CA GLY A 74 0.76 0.90 5.34
C GLY A 74 0.78 0.11 4.04
N ALA A 75 1.63 -0.93 3.96
CA ALA A 75 1.71 -1.80 2.79
C ALA A 75 0.40 -2.57 2.57
N THR A 76 -0.23 -3.08 3.62
CA THR A 76 -1.53 -3.76 3.54
C THR A 76 -2.64 -2.83 3.09
N LEU A 77 -2.70 -1.60 3.62
CA LEU A 77 -3.69 -0.60 3.19
C LEU A 77 -3.56 -0.34 1.68
N LEU A 78 -2.35 -0.04 1.20
CA LEU A 78 -2.10 0.19 -0.21
C LEU A 78 -2.42 -1.04 -1.05
N ALA A 79 -2.14 -2.25 -0.55
CA ALA A 79 -2.46 -3.49 -1.24
C ALA A 79 -3.98 -3.66 -1.42
N ILE A 80 -4.78 -3.35 -0.40
CA ILE A 80 -6.24 -3.36 -0.50
C ILE A 80 -6.72 -2.40 -1.59
N LEU A 81 -6.15 -1.19 -1.68
CA LEU A 81 -6.52 -0.23 -2.73
C LEU A 81 -6.16 -0.75 -4.13
N MET A 82 -5.00 -1.40 -4.28
CA MET A 82 -4.61 -2.01 -5.55
C MET A 82 -5.50 -3.20 -5.93
N ALA A 83 -5.91 -4.01 -4.96
CA ALA A 83 -6.90 -5.07 -5.20
C ALA A 83 -8.24 -4.49 -5.68
N GLY A 84 -8.68 -3.37 -5.10
CA GLY A 84 -9.85 -2.62 -5.59
C GLY A 84 -9.69 -2.10 -7.02
N ALA A 85 -8.52 -1.56 -7.36
CA ALA A 85 -8.22 -1.11 -8.73
C ALA A 85 -8.24 -2.25 -9.74
N VAL A 86 -7.62 -3.40 -9.40
CA VAL A 86 -7.68 -4.62 -10.21
C VAL A 86 -9.12 -5.09 -10.40
N GLY A 87 -9.92 -5.11 -9.32
CA GLY A 87 -11.35 -5.47 -9.40
C GLY A 87 -12.16 -4.52 -10.28
N SER A 88 -11.85 -3.21 -10.24
CA SER A 88 -12.51 -2.19 -11.06
C SER A 88 -12.26 -2.42 -12.54
N HIS A 89 -11.00 -2.66 -12.93
CA HIS A 89 -10.65 -2.98 -14.31
C HIS A 89 -11.28 -4.30 -14.78
N TRP A 90 -11.27 -5.33 -13.92
CA TRP A 90 -11.90 -6.61 -14.24
C TRP A 90 -13.40 -6.45 -14.52
N TYR A 91 -14.10 -5.74 -13.63
CA TYR A 91 -15.54 -5.49 -13.78
C TYR A 91 -15.87 -4.63 -15.00
N ALA A 92 -15.00 -3.68 -15.34
CA ALA A 92 -15.12 -2.84 -16.53
C ALA A 92 -14.81 -3.58 -17.84
N GLY A 93 -14.35 -4.83 -17.78
CA GLY A 93 -13.98 -5.62 -18.96
C GLY A 93 -12.72 -5.09 -19.66
N ASP A 94 -11.82 -4.45 -18.91
CA ASP A 94 -10.62 -3.87 -19.49
C ASP A 94 -9.61 -4.93 -19.97
N PRO A 95 -8.78 -4.62 -20.99
CA PRO A 95 -7.71 -5.51 -21.40
C PRO A 95 -6.75 -5.80 -20.25
N ALA A 96 -6.27 -7.04 -20.14
CA ALA A 96 -5.36 -7.47 -19.07
C ALA A 96 -4.10 -6.59 -18.93
N ALA A 97 -3.64 -5.98 -20.03
CA ALA A 97 -2.51 -5.04 -20.02
C ALA A 97 -2.76 -3.80 -19.14
N THR A 98 -4.00 -3.32 -19.05
CA THR A 98 -4.37 -2.17 -18.20
C THR A 98 -4.40 -2.53 -16.71
N MET A 99 -4.63 -3.81 -16.41
CA MET A 99 -4.63 -4.35 -15.04
C MET A 99 -3.21 -4.61 -14.53
N LEU A 100 -2.22 -4.63 -15.42
CA LEU A 100 -0.86 -5.00 -15.09
C LEU A 100 -0.22 -4.05 -14.05
N PRO A 101 -0.30 -2.71 -14.18
CA PRO A 101 0.27 -1.81 -13.19
C PRO A 101 -0.28 -2.02 -11.76
N PRO A 102 -1.61 -2.03 -11.51
CA PRO A 102 -2.10 -2.27 -10.16
C PRO A 102 -1.82 -3.69 -9.66
N LEU A 103 -1.77 -4.70 -10.53
CA LEU A 103 -1.36 -6.07 -10.15
C LEU A 103 0.11 -6.14 -9.68
N VAL A 104 1.03 -5.50 -10.41
CA VAL A 104 2.46 -5.49 -10.04
C VAL A 104 2.65 -4.78 -8.70
N LEU A 105 1.97 -3.65 -8.50
CA LEU A 105 2.01 -2.92 -7.21
C LEU A 105 1.40 -3.74 -6.09
N LEU A 106 0.27 -4.42 -6.34
CA LEU A 106 -0.36 -5.33 -5.38
C LEU A 106 0.62 -6.41 -4.90
N ILE A 107 1.30 -7.09 -5.82
CA ILE A 107 2.28 -8.14 -5.50
C ILE A 107 3.46 -7.56 -4.71
N ALA A 108 4.00 -6.41 -5.13
CA ALA A 108 5.10 -5.77 -4.43
C ALA A 108 4.73 -5.37 -3.00
N LEU A 109 3.53 -4.82 -2.80
CA LEU A 109 3.01 -4.43 -1.49
C LEU A 109 2.70 -5.63 -0.60
N ALA A 110 2.11 -6.69 -1.16
CA ALA A 110 1.88 -7.94 -0.45
C ALA A 110 3.21 -8.57 0.01
N GLY A 111 4.23 -8.55 -0.85
CA GLY A 111 5.59 -8.98 -0.50
C GLY A 111 6.21 -8.14 0.63
N LEU A 112 6.04 -6.81 0.58
CA LEU A 112 6.53 -5.92 1.64
C LEU A 112 5.78 -6.13 2.97
N ALA A 113 4.46 -6.24 2.93
CA ALA A 113 3.64 -6.53 4.11
C ALA A 113 4.02 -7.88 4.72
N TYR A 114 4.21 -8.90 3.88
CA TYR A 114 4.71 -10.21 4.32
C TYR A 114 6.11 -10.13 4.93
N ALA A 115 7.04 -9.38 4.33
CA ALA A 115 8.38 -9.22 4.89
C ALA A 115 8.39 -8.48 6.25
N ARG A 116 7.33 -7.70 6.54
CA ARG A 116 7.18 -6.90 7.76
C ARG A 116 6.08 -7.42 8.70
N HIS A 117 5.52 -8.60 8.46
CA HIS A 117 4.38 -9.14 9.22
C HIS A 117 4.61 -9.22 10.73
N ALA A 118 5.87 -9.36 11.18
CA ALA A 118 6.22 -9.34 12.60
C ALA A 118 5.82 -8.04 13.32
N GLU A 119 5.68 -6.93 12.57
CA GLU A 119 5.17 -5.67 13.11
C GLU A 119 3.73 -5.80 13.63
N PHE A 120 2.88 -6.65 13.04
CA PHE A 120 1.52 -6.91 13.53
C PHE A 120 1.54 -7.55 14.92
N ALA A 121 2.40 -8.55 15.15
CA ALA A 121 2.49 -9.23 16.44
C ALA A 121 3.04 -8.32 17.56
N ALA A 122 3.77 -7.26 17.20
CA ALA A 122 4.30 -6.28 18.14
C ALA A 122 3.31 -5.15 18.49
N MET A 123 2.16 -5.08 17.81
CA MET A 123 1.14 -4.06 18.12
C MET A 123 0.48 -4.37 19.47
N PRO A 124 0.43 -3.42 20.42
CA PRO A 124 -0.14 -3.64 21.75
C PRO A 124 -1.58 -4.16 21.74
N LEU A 125 -2.38 -3.77 20.74
CA LEU A 125 -3.75 -4.23 20.53
C LEU A 125 -3.86 -5.73 20.18
N MET A 126 -2.81 -6.32 19.59
CA MET A 126 -2.75 -7.75 19.27
C MET A 126 -2.04 -8.59 20.33
N ASN A 127 -1.31 -7.97 21.26
CA ASN A 127 -0.57 -8.66 22.32
C ASN A 127 -1.38 -8.86 23.62
N ALA A 128 -2.62 -8.35 23.70
CA ALA A 128 -3.46 -8.42 24.89
C ALA A 128 -3.99 -9.83 25.23
N SER A 129 -3.69 -10.85 24.41
CA SER A 129 -4.21 -12.21 24.54
C SER A 129 -3.18 -13.26 24.95
N ARG A 130 -1.99 -12.88 25.43
CA ARG A 130 -1.05 -13.85 26.03
C ARG A 130 -1.32 -13.97 27.53
N PRO A 131 -2.04 -15.02 28.00
CA PRO A 131 -2.09 -15.31 29.42
C PRO A 131 -0.68 -15.57 29.89
N GLU A 132 -0.22 -14.74 30.80
CA GLU A 132 1.09 -14.79 31.40
C GLU A 132 1.19 -16.13 32.13
N ARG A 133 1.91 -17.10 31.56
CA ARG A 133 2.17 -18.38 32.23
C ARG A 133 3.13 -18.12 33.39
N ARG A 134 2.54 -17.68 34.50
CA ARG A 134 3.13 -17.55 35.82
C ARG A 134 2.93 -18.90 36.52
N TRP A 135 3.82 -19.85 36.25
CA TRP A 135 3.94 -21.04 37.08
C TRP A 135 5.36 -21.10 37.64
N SER A 136 5.39 -20.96 38.96
CA SER A 136 6.50 -21.11 39.90
C SER A 136 7.16 -22.48 39.81
#